data_AF-Q4JM31-F1
#
_entry.id   AF-Q4JM31-F1
#
_cell.length_a   1.000
_cell.length_b   1.000
_cell.length_c   1.000
_cell.angle_alpha   90.00
_cell.angle_beta   90.00
_cell.angle_gamma   90.00
#
_symmetry.space_group_name_H-M   'P 1'
#
loop_
_entity.id
_entity.type
_entity.pdbx_description
1 polymer ?
#
loop_
_entity_poly.entity_id
_entity_poly.type
_entity_poly.pdbx_seq_one_letter_code
_entity_poly.pdbx_strand_id
1 'polypeptide(L)'
;FFALLGLMSAAAVKPRATKVGDSTQKCVMCKFYVSMIEDYLEDGKTEQEIIEKLESYCQYVTADLRVICDKLVEVGVPAIIKYLKDNEPPAAVCKLIKFCKD
;
A
#
# COMPACT_ATOMS: atom_id res chain seq x y z
N PHE A 1 4.53 7.96 -58.93
CA PHE A 1 3.47 8.43 -58.02
C PHE A 1 2.98 7.40 -56.98
N PHE A 2 3.38 6.12 -57.01
CA PHE A 2 3.17 5.18 -55.90
C PHE A 2 4.40 4.26 -55.80
N ALA A 3 5.34 4.49 -54.87
CA ALA A 3 6.36 3.48 -54.50
C ALA A 3 7.37 3.88 -53.39
N LEU A 4 7.26 5.02 -52.69
CA LEU A 4 8.28 5.40 -51.68
C LEU A 4 7.71 5.85 -50.32
N LEU A 5 6.65 5.18 -49.85
CA LEU A 5 6.28 5.21 -48.43
C LEU A 5 6.87 3.95 -47.76
N GLY A 6 8.15 4.04 -47.43
CA GLY A 6 8.89 3.00 -46.72
C GLY A 6 8.48 2.93 -45.25
N LEU A 7 7.78 1.83 -44.91
CA LEU A 7 7.84 1.06 -43.66
C LEU A 7 8.08 1.84 -42.36
N MET A 8 7.01 2.41 -41.80
CA MET A 8 6.91 2.57 -40.35
C MET A 8 6.61 1.20 -39.74
N SER A 9 7.64 0.48 -39.31
CA SER A 9 7.46 -0.69 -38.45
C SER A 9 7.07 -0.22 -37.05
N ALA A 10 5.78 -0.01 -36.82
CA ALA A 10 5.22 -0.04 -35.48
C ALA A 10 5.34 -1.47 -34.96
N ALA A 11 6.43 -1.78 -34.26
CA ALA A 11 6.46 -2.96 -33.40
C ALA A 11 5.33 -2.77 -32.39
N ALA A 12 4.24 -3.52 -32.55
CA ALA A 12 3.16 -3.55 -31.60
C ALA A 12 3.71 -4.07 -30.26
N VAL A 13 4.03 -3.17 -29.33
CA VAL A 13 4.27 -3.53 -27.93
C VAL A 13 2.93 -4.01 -27.39
N LYS A 14 2.68 -5.32 -27.47
CA LYS A 14 1.52 -5.95 -26.86
C LYS A 14 1.68 -5.79 -25.34
N PRO A 15 0.80 -5.06 -24.64
CA PRO A 15 0.88 -4.97 -23.19
C PRO A 15 0.80 -6.39 -22.63
N ARG A 16 1.86 -6.83 -21.94
CA ARG A 16 1.84 -8.12 -21.27
C ARG A 16 0.87 -7.95 -20.10
N ALA A 17 -0.32 -8.52 -20.21
CA ALA A 17 -1.24 -8.64 -19.09
C ALA A 17 -0.60 -9.60 -18.06
N THR A 18 0.29 -9.07 -17.21
CA THR A 18 0.73 -9.78 -16.03
C THR A 18 -0.45 -9.84 -15.08
N LYS A 19 -0.90 -11.05 -14.74
CA LYS A 19 -1.74 -11.23 -13.56
C LYS A 19 -0.93 -10.70 -12.38
N VAL A 20 -1.25 -9.50 -11.91
CA VAL A 20 -0.76 -9.01 -10.63
C VAL A 20 -1.33 -10.01 -9.62
N GLY A 21 -0.47 -10.89 -9.11
CA GLY A 21 -0.88 -11.84 -8.10
C GLY A 21 -1.39 -11.08 -6.88
N ASP A 22 -2.42 -11.60 -6.21
CA ASP A 22 -2.97 -11.06 -4.97
C ASP A 22 -1.87 -10.71 -3.95
N SER A 23 -0.81 -11.52 -3.88
CA SER A 23 0.37 -11.25 -3.04
C SER A 23 1.15 -9.99 -3.41
N THR A 24 1.25 -9.66 -4.70
CA THR A 24 1.98 -8.46 -5.15
C THR A 24 1.17 -7.21 -4.83
N GLN A 25 -0.14 -7.25 -5.05
CA GLN A 25 -1.02 -6.13 -4.72
C GLN A 25 -1.07 -5.87 -3.21
N LYS A 26 -1.23 -6.92 -2.39
CA LYS A 26 -1.16 -6.83 -0.92
C LYS A 26 0.15 -6.21 -0.43
N CYS A 27 1.28 -6.60 -1.02
CA CYS A 27 2.58 -6.06 -0.68
C CYS A 27 2.72 -4.57 -1.04
N VAL A 28 2.23 -4.16 -2.22
CA VAL A 28 2.23 -2.74 -2.63
C VAL A 28 1.37 -1.90 -1.68
N MET A 29 0.15 -2.36 -1.38
CA MET A 29 -0.75 -1.65 -0.46
C MET A 29 -0.16 -1.55 0.94
N CYS A 30 0.43 -2.63 1.46
CA CYS A 30 1.09 -2.60 2.75
C CYS A 30 2.21 -1.56 2.80
N LYS A 31 3.12 -1.57 1.80
CA LYS A 31 4.23 -0.62 1.78
C LYS A 31 3.74 0.82 1.76
N PHE A 32 2.70 1.10 0.97
CA PHE A 32 2.08 2.42 0.92
C PHE A 32 1.53 2.86 2.29
N TYR A 33 0.75 2.01 2.96
CA TYR A 33 0.18 2.36 4.27
C TYR A 33 1.21 2.46 5.37
N VAL A 34 2.22 1.57 5.38
CA VAL A 34 3.30 1.64 6.37
C VAL A 34 4.15 2.90 6.18
N SER A 35 4.49 3.26 4.93
CA SER A 35 5.16 4.53 4.64
C SER A 35 4.33 5.74 5.06
N MET A 36 3.01 5.71 4.84
CA MET A 36 2.14 6.79 5.32
C MET A 36 2.18 6.94 6.85
N ILE A 37 2.25 5.82 7.59
CA ILE A 37 2.37 5.86 9.06
C ILE A 37 3.75 6.41 9.47
N GLU A 38 4.81 6.02 8.76
CA GLU A 38 6.17 6.57 8.95
C GLU A 38 6.19 8.09 8.73
N ASP A 39 5.63 8.58 7.63
CA ASP A 39 5.51 10.01 7.33
C ASP A 39 4.79 10.77 8.45
N TYR A 40 3.70 10.21 9.02
CA TYR A 40 3.01 10.85 10.14
C TYR A 40 3.85 10.91 11.42
N LEU A 41 4.66 9.89 11.68
CA LEU A 41 5.59 9.91 12.82
C LEU A 41 6.68 10.96 12.61
N GLU A 42 7.20 11.10 11.40
CA GLU A 42 8.18 12.14 11.03
C GLU A 42 7.59 13.55 11.15
N ASP A 43 6.31 13.71 10.83
CA ASP A 43 5.53 14.94 11.03
C ASP A 43 5.21 15.23 12.51
N GLY A 44 5.67 14.38 13.44
CA GLY A 44 5.50 14.56 14.87
C GLY A 44 4.11 14.22 15.40
N LYS A 45 3.32 13.43 14.65
CA LYS A 45 2.02 12.95 15.14
C LYS A 45 2.18 11.93 16.26
N THR A 46 1.31 12.05 17.25
CA THR A 46 1.16 11.03 18.28
C THR A 46 0.48 9.78 17.70
N GLU A 47 0.72 8.63 18.34
CA GLU A 47 0.08 7.37 17.97
C GLU A 47 -1.45 7.48 17.91
N GLN A 48 -2.05 8.19 18.88
CA GLN A 48 -3.49 8.42 18.92
C GLN A 48 -3.98 9.25 17.73
N GLU A 49 -3.29 10.33 17.36
CA GLU A 49 -3.64 11.14 16.19
C GLU A 49 -3.57 10.32 14.89
N ILE A 50 -2.59 9.42 14.77
CA ILE A 50 -2.45 8.52 13.62
C ILE A 50 -3.63 7.55 13.55
N ILE A 51 -4.00 6.94 14.67
CA ILE A 51 -5.13 6.01 14.76
C ILE A 51 -6.43 6.71 14.34
N GLU A 52 -6.76 7.85 14.93
CA GLU A 52 -7.98 8.62 14.61
C GLU A 52 -8.01 9.03 13.14
N LYS A 53 -6.86 9.43 12.58
CA LYS A 53 -6.73 9.76 11.17
C LYS A 53 -7.05 8.54 10.30
N LEU A 54 -6.53 7.36 10.65
CA LEU A 54 -6.71 6.15 9.88
C LEU A 54 -8.14 5.58 10.02
N GLU A 55 -8.74 5.65 11.20
CA GLU A 55 -10.16 5.34 11.44
C GLU A 55 -11.09 6.23 10.61
N SER A 56 -10.71 7.49 10.37
CA SER A 56 -11.50 8.37 9.49
C SER A 56 -11.64 7.83 8.07
N TYR A 57 -10.75 6.95 7.59
CA TYR A 57 -10.92 6.30 6.28
C TYR A 57 -11.91 5.14 6.32
N CYS A 58 -12.21 4.56 7.49
CA CYS A 58 -13.20 3.50 7.64
C CYS A 58 -14.62 3.98 7.31
N GLN A 59 -14.89 5.29 7.30
CA GLN A 59 -16.18 5.81 6.82
C GLN A 59 -16.46 5.49 5.34
N TYR A 60 -15.41 5.26 4.54
CA TYR A 60 -15.49 4.94 3.11
C TYR A 60 -15.69 3.45 2.84
N VAL A 61 -15.59 2.58 3.86
CA VAL A 61 -16.00 1.17 3.71
C VAL A 61 -17.50 1.01 3.88
N THR A 62 -18.05 -0.09 3.36
CA THR A 62 -19.46 -0.43 3.52
C THR A 62 -19.84 -0.51 5.00
N ALA A 63 -21.09 -0.14 5.32
CA ALA A 63 -21.55 -0.03 6.71
C ALA A 63 -21.26 -1.30 7.53
N ASP A 64 -21.46 -2.48 6.94
CA ASP A 64 -21.23 -3.78 7.58
C ASP A 64 -19.75 -4.06 7.92
N LEU A 65 -18.81 -3.36 7.28
CA LEU A 65 -17.38 -3.53 7.50
C LEU A 65 -16.75 -2.44 8.38
N ARG A 66 -17.48 -1.37 8.72
CA ARG A 66 -16.94 -0.24 9.47
C ARG A 66 -16.35 -0.66 10.81
N VAL A 67 -17.13 -1.38 11.61
CA VAL A 67 -16.70 -1.89 12.92
C VAL A 67 -15.46 -2.79 12.82
N ILE A 68 -15.34 -3.56 11.74
CA ILE A 68 -14.18 -4.41 11.50
C ILE A 68 -12.98 -3.57 11.09
N CYS A 69 -13.18 -2.55 10.25
CA CYS A 69 -12.15 -1.60 9.85
C CYS A 69 -11.58 -0.86 11.06
N ASP A 70 -12.43 -0.28 11.90
CA ASP A 70 -12.01 0.47 13.10
C ASP A 70 -11.15 -0.41 14.01
N LYS A 71 -11.60 -1.63 14.30
CA LYS A 71 -10.83 -2.61 15.10
C LYS A 71 -9.49 -3.00 14.47
N LEU A 72 -9.43 -3.11 13.14
CA LEU A 72 -8.18 -3.41 12.44
C LEU A 72 -7.19 -2.26 12.55
N VAL A 73 -7.67 -1.01 12.51
CA VAL A 73 -6.83 0.18 12.71
C VAL A 73 -6.34 0.24 14.16
N GLU A 74 -7.25 0.12 15.12
CA GLU A 74 -6.97 0.18 16.56
C GLU A 74 -5.91 -0.85 16.99
N VAL A 75 -5.93 -2.05 16.42
CA VAL A 75 -4.98 -3.13 16.75
C VAL A 75 -3.73 -3.09 15.87
N GLY A 76 -3.88 -2.79 14.58
CA GLY A 76 -2.82 -2.91 13.58
C GLY A 76 -1.80 -1.76 13.65
N VAL A 77 -2.29 -0.52 13.82
CA VAL A 77 -1.45 0.68 13.79
C VAL A 77 -0.43 0.71 14.93
N PRO A 78 -0.77 0.40 16.21
CA PRO A 78 0.22 0.33 17.28
C PRO A 78 1.36 -0.65 17.01
N ALA A 79 1.05 -1.81 16.42
CA ALA A 79 2.06 -2.80 16.08
C ALA A 79 3.02 -2.30 14.98
N ILE A 80 2.48 -1.62 13.95
CA ILE A 80 3.28 -1.01 12.89
C ILE A 80 4.17 0.11 13.44
N ILE A 81 3.62 1.01 14.26
CA ILE A 81 4.37 2.11 14.89
C ILE A 81 5.52 1.57 15.73
N LYS A 82 5.31 0.46 16.46
CA LYS A 82 6.39 -0.19 17.21
C LYS A 82 7.56 -0.59 16.32
N TYR A 83 7.30 -1.29 15.20
CA TYR A 83 8.38 -1.68 14.28
C TYR A 83 9.10 -0.46 13.67
N LEU A 84 8.35 0.58 13.30
CA LEU A 84 8.94 1.82 12.76
C LEU A 84 9.83 2.53 13.79
N LYS A 85 9.40 2.57 15.07
CA LYS A 85 10.23 3.11 16.18
C LYS A 85 11.50 2.28 16.43
N ASP A 86 11.47 1.00 16.08
CA ASP A 86 12.65 0.12 16.09
C ASP A 86 13.54 0.29 14.82
N ASN A 87 13.26 1.29 13.99
CA ASN A 87 13.93 1.61 12.71
C ASN A 87 13.79 0.52 11.64
N GLU A 88 12.73 -0.30 11.70
CA GLU A 88 12.42 -1.24 10.62
C GLU A 88 11.79 -0.50 9.43
N PRO A 89 12.37 -0.58 8.21
CA PRO A 89 11.81 0.12 7.06
C PRO A 89 10.47 -0.49 6.63
N PRO A 90 9.57 0.27 5.97
CA PRO A 90 8.25 -0.20 5.57
C PRO A 90 8.23 -1.55 4.82
N ALA A 91 9.24 -1.80 3.98
CA ALA A 91 9.37 -3.05 3.27
C ALA A 91 9.64 -4.26 4.19
N ALA A 92 10.41 -4.07 5.27
CA ALA A 92 10.68 -5.10 6.26
C ALA A 92 9.45 -5.36 7.13
N VAL A 93 8.79 -4.30 7.61
CA VAL A 93 7.51 -4.38 8.34
C VAL A 93 6.49 -5.21 7.55
N CYS A 94 6.31 -4.93 6.27
CA CYS A 94 5.37 -5.66 5.43
C CYS A 94 5.71 -7.15 5.23
N LYS A 95 6.98 -7.54 5.35
CA LYS A 95 7.37 -8.96 5.38
C LYS A 95 7.08 -9.59 6.76
N LEU A 96 7.36 -8.87 7.84
CA LEU A 96 7.10 -9.31 9.22
C LEU A 96 5.62 -9.64 9.43
N ILE A 97 4.72 -8.77 8.94
CA ILE A 97 3.26 -8.99 9.02
C ILE A 97 2.70 -9.84 7.88
N LYS A 98 3.56 -10.40 7.01
CA LYS A 98 3.22 -11.35 5.94
C LYS A 98 2.32 -10.80 4.82
N PHE A 99 2.36 -9.48 4.60
CA PHE A 99 1.73 -8.84 3.44
C PHE A 99 2.65 -8.82 2.21
N CYS A 100 3.96 -8.95 2.42
CA CYS A 100 4.97 -9.21 1.40
C CYS A 100 5.55 -10.61 1.59
N LYS A 101 5.97 -11.24 0.48
CA LYS A 101 6.80 -12.45 0.54
C LYS A 101 8.22 -12.08 0.99
N ASP A 102 8.89 -13.04 1.64
CA ASP A 102 10.26 -12.93 2.13
C ASP A 102 11.25 -12.62 0.99
#